data_AF-A0A399DYK6-F1
#
_entry.id   AF-A0A399DYK6-F1
#
_cell.length_a   1.000
_cell.length_b   1.000
_cell.length_c   1.000
_cell.angle_alpha   90.00
_cell.angle_beta   90.00
_cell.angle_gamma   90.00
#
_symmetry.space_group_name_H-M   'P 1'
#
loop_
_entity.id
_entity.type
_entity.pdbx_description
1 polymer ?
#
loop_
_entity_poly.entity_id
_entity_poly.type
_entity_poly.pdbx_seq_one_letter_code
_entity_poly.pdbx_strand_id
1 'polypeptide(L)' 'MHTPLLYTVSELRALIGHERLGRDVAYQLARRYGVRLGKRLLVPRRVVEALLEGRLEELHPAGVGGA' A
#
# COMPACT_ATOMS: atom_id res chain seq x y z
N MET A 1 -19.91 4.56 -3.21
CA MET A 1 -18.47 4.83 -3.43
C MET A 1 -17.81 3.52 -3.81
N HIS A 2 -17.21 3.41 -5.00
CA HIS A 2 -16.50 2.19 -5.39
C HIS A 2 -15.11 2.23 -4.75
N THR A 3 -14.86 1.40 -3.74
CA THR A 3 -13.57 1.32 -3.08
C THR A 3 -12.66 0.38 -3.89
N PRO A 4 -11.59 0.89 -4.53
CA PRO A 4 -10.74 0.06 -5.38
C PRO A 4 -10.00 -1.00 -4.55
N LEU A 5 -9.77 -2.16 -5.16
CA LEU A 5 -9.05 -3.28 -4.52
C LEU A 5 -7.54 -3.03 -4.43
N LEU A 6 -7.01 -2.17 -5.31
CA LEU A 6 -5.60 -1.84 -5.45
C LEU A 6 -5.45 -0.34 -5.61
N TYR A 7 -4.46 0.22 -4.93
CA TYR A 7 -4.13 1.64 -4.95
C TYR A 7 -2.72 1.81 -5.50
N THR A 8 -2.51 2.79 -6.37
CA THR A 8 -1.16 3.28 -6.66
C THR A 8 -0.59 4.00 -5.44
N VAL A 9 0.73 4.19 -5.42
CA VAL A 9 1.40 5.00 -4.38
C VAL A 9 0.82 6.42 -4.32
N SER A 10 0.46 7.00 -5.46
CA SER A 10 -0.16 8.33 -5.53
C SER A 10 -1.54 8.35 -4.90
N GLU A 11 -2.39 7.37 -5.21
CA GLU A 11 -3.74 7.26 -4.64
C GLU A 11 -3.69 6.97 -3.13
N LEU A 12 -2.77 6.12 -2.67
CA LEU A 12 -2.53 5.90 -1.25
C LEU A 12 -2.20 7.22 -0.53
N ARG A 13 -1.29 8.02 -1.08
CA ARG A 13 -0.92 9.31 -0.48
C ARG A 13 -2.04 10.33 -0.51
N ALA A 14 -2.87 10.34 -1.55
CA ALA A 14 -4.06 11.18 -1.60
C ALA A 14 -5.07 10.79 -0.52
N LEU A 15 -5.22 9.49 -0.25
CA LEU A 15 -6.17 8.96 0.72
C LEU A 15 -5.70 9.19 2.17
N ILE A 16 -4.42 9.01 2.47
CA ILE A 16 -3.85 9.22 3.81
C ILE A 16 -3.56 10.71 4.09
N GLY A 17 -3.30 11.49 3.04
CA GLY A 17 -2.84 12.87 3.12
C GLY A 17 -1.33 12.98 2.92
N HIS A 18 -0.92 13.90 2.04
CA HIS A 18 0.48 14.10 1.65
C HIS A 18 1.39 14.54 2.79
N GLU A 19 0.82 15.20 3.81
CA GLU A 19 1.50 15.64 5.04
C GLU A 19 1.74 14.48 6.01
N ARG A 20 0.87 13.45 5.99
CA ARG A 20 0.93 12.31 6.91
C ARG A 20 1.75 11.15 6.34
N LEU A 21 1.77 11.01 5.01
CA LEU A 21 2.51 9.95 4.33
C LEU A 21 3.46 10.53 3.26
N GLY A 22 4.74 10.60 3.65
CA GLY A 22 5.84 10.95 2.78
C GLY A 22 5.98 10.00 1.58
N ARG A 23 6.53 10.51 0.48
CA ARG A 23 6.69 9.74 -0.77
C ARG A 23 7.52 8.48 -0.56
N ASP A 24 8.69 8.61 0.06
CA ASP A 24 9.62 7.51 0.27
C ASP A 24 9.03 6.42 1.18
N VAL A 25 8.36 6.83 2.26
CA VAL A 25 7.65 5.91 3.16
C VAL A 25 6.55 5.16 2.41
N ALA A 26 5.78 5.85 1.57
CA ALA A 26 4.74 5.21 0.77
C ALA A 26 5.33 4.16 -0.20
N TYR A 27 6.47 4.45 -0.84
CA TYR A 27 7.16 3.48 -1.70
C TYR A 27 7.71 2.29 -0.90
N GLN A 28 8.31 2.53 0.28
CA GLN A 28 8.79 1.44 1.14
C GLN A 28 7.66 0.52 1.59
N LEU A 29 6.53 1.10 2.01
CA LEU A 29 5.33 0.36 2.37
C LEU A 29 4.79 -0.46 1.19
N ALA A 30 4.72 0.14 0.01
CA ALA A 30 4.28 -0.56 -1.20
C ALA A 30 5.26 -1.67 -1.62
N ARG A 31 6.57 -1.52 -1.39
CA ARG A 31 7.55 -2.58 -1.68
C ARG A 31 7.47 -3.74 -0.69
N ARG A 32 7.10 -3.47 0.57
CA ARG A 32 7.04 -4.47 1.64
C ARG A 32 5.70 -5.23 1.70
N TYR A 33 4.60 -4.52 1.51
CA TYR A 33 3.24 -5.06 1.68
C TYR A 33 2.39 -5.03 0.41
N GLY A 34 2.85 -4.29 -0.61
CA GLY A 34 2.16 -4.17 -1.88
C GLY A 34 2.39 -5.36 -2.81
N VAL A 35 1.82 -5.26 -4.00
CA VAL A 35 1.94 -6.24 -5.08
C VAL A 35 2.48 -5.57 -6.33
N ARG A 36 3.27 -6.32 -7.11
CA ARG A 36 3.78 -5.83 -8.40
C ARG A 36 2.94 -6.39 -9.54
N LEU A 37 2.25 -5.51 -10.27
CA LEU A 37 1.48 -5.86 -11.46
C LEU A 37 2.20 -5.29 -12.68
N GLY A 38 2.90 -6.15 -13.41
CA GLY A 38 3.80 -5.73 -14.49
C GLY A 38 4.90 -4.80 -13.97
N LYS A 39 4.92 -3.56 -14.49
CA LYS A 39 5.87 -2.51 -14.07
C LYS A 39 5.36 -1.62 -12.92
N ARG A 40 4.13 -1.83 -12.45
CA ARG A 40 3.47 -0.98 -11.45
C ARG A 40 3.52 -1.62 -10.07
N LEU A 41 3.83 -0.79 -9.07
CA LEU A 41 3.74 -1.16 -7.66
C LEU A 41 2.42 -0.65 -7.10
N LEU A 42 1.62 -1.57 -6.57
CA LEU A 42 0.27 -1.32 -6.09
C LEU A 42 0.14 -1.75 -4.64
N VAL A 43 -0.78 -1.12 -3.93
CA VAL A 43 -1.05 -1.37 -2.51
C VAL A 43 -2.46 -1.96 -2.40
N PRO A 44 -2.60 -3.22 -1.95
CA PRO A 44 -3.89 -3.83 -1.72
C PRO A 44 -4.72 -3.08 -0.68
N ARG A 45 -6.05 -3.06 -0.87
CA ARG A 45 -6.99 -2.40 0.06
C ARG A 45 -6.77 -2.80 1.52
N ARG A 46 -6.56 -4.09 1.80
CA ARG A 46 -6.26 -4.60 3.15
C ARG A 46 -5.07 -3.91 3.82
N VAL A 47 -4.06 -3.50 3.05
CA VAL A 47 -2.88 -2.78 3.55
C VAL A 47 -3.22 -1.34 3.87
N VAL A 48 -4.06 -0.71 3.03
CA VAL A 48 -4.56 0.64 3.26
C VAL A 48 -5.45 0.69 4.50
N GLU A 49 -6.37 -0.26 4.64
CA GLU A 49 -7.24 -0.42 5.82
C GLU A 49 -6.41 -0.59 7.09
N ALA A 50 -5.44 -1.52 7.09
CA ALA A 50 -4.55 -1.71 8.23
C ALA A 50 -3.70 -0.48 8.56
N LEU A 51 -3.25 0.29 7.56
CA LEU A 51 -2.51 1.54 7.78
C LEU A 51 -3.40 2.59 8.46
N LEU A 52 -4.65 2.73 8.03
CA LEU A 52 -5.62 3.65 8.64
C LEU A 52 -5.99 3.25 10.06
N GLU A 53 -6.09 1.95 10.32
CA GLU A 53 -6.45 1.40 11.63
C GLU A 53 -5.27 1.28 12.60
N GLY A 54 -4.04 1.59 12.16
CA GLY A 54 -2.83 1.44 12.97
C GLY A 54 -2.43 -0.01 13.23
N ARG A 55 -2.85 -0.95 12.37
CA ARG A 55 -2.69 -2.40 12.51
C ARG A 55 -1.79 -3.04 11.45
N LEU A 56 -0.88 -2.25 10.89
CA LEU A 56 0.07 -2.73 9.88
C LEU A 56 0.95 -3.89 10.35
N GLU A 57 1.23 -3.97 11.65
CA GLU A 57 2.06 -5.02 12.26
C GLU A 57 1.40 -6.40 12.22
N GLU A 58 0.07 -6.45 12.11
CA GLU A 58 -0.70 -7.70 11.98
C GLU A 58 -0.65 -8.27 10.55
N LEU A 59 -0.17 -7.49 9.59
CA LEU A 59 -0.05 -7.93 8.21
C LEU A 59 1.25 -8.69 7.98
N HIS A 60 1.11 -9.88 7.39
CA HIS A 60 2.27 -10.53 6.80
C HIS A 60 2.74 -9.72 5.58
N PRO A 61 4.04 -9.42 5.45
CA PRO A 61 4.58 -8.82 4.24
C PRO A 61 4.17 -9.64 3.02
N ALA A 62 3.99 -8.98 1.88
CA ALA A 62 3.68 -9.69 0.65
C ALA A 62 4.85 -10.63 0.37
N GLY A 63 4.63 -11.93 0.59
CA GLY A 63 5.62 -12.97 0.37
C GLY A 63 6.21 -12.80 -1.03
N VAL A 64 7.52 -12.98 -1.12
CA VAL A 64 8.33 -13.02 -2.32
C VAL A 64 7.72 -13.95 -3.39
N GLY A 65 6.73 -13.44 -4.13
CA GLY A 65 6.12 -14.08 -5.28
C GLY A 65 7.02 -13.89 -6.49
N GLY A 66 8.12 -14.64 -6.50
CA GLY A 66 9.00 -14.82 -7.64
C GLY A 66 9.31 -16.31 -7.78
N ALA A 67 8.44 -17.02 -8.47
CA ALA A 67 8.75 -18.23 -9.22
C ALA A 67 8.21 -18.02 -10.63
#